data_AF-A0A935EXB5-F1
#
_entry.id   AF-A0A935EXB5-F1
#
_cell.length_a   1.000
_cell.length_b   1.000
_cell.length_c   1.000
_cell.angle_alpha   90.00
_cell.angle_beta   90.00
_cell.angle_gamma   90.00
#
_symmetry.space_group_name_H-M   'P 1'
#
loop_
_entity.id
_entity.type
_entity.pdbx_description
1 polymer ?
#
loop_
_entity_poly.entity_id
_entity_poly.type
_entity_poly.pdbx_seq_one_letter_code
_entity_poly.pdbx_strand_id
1 'polypeptide(L)'
;MSDRELYKDLWQELFREEAILFPDEPNYTYHLDVIGSGSEEDTLIYLKYYADEDYRENWMKDWPDYIMPEREPLPYDRDRHMPQRHQAENDSVM
;
A
#
# COMPACT_ATOMS: atom_id res chain seq x y z
N MET A 1 -6.84 -18.36 -3.94
CA MET A 1 -7.81 -18.25 -2.83
C MET A 1 -9.09 -17.64 -3.38
N SER A 2 -10.26 -18.14 -3.00
CA SER A 2 -11.55 -17.52 -3.32
C SER A 2 -11.92 -16.44 -2.30
N ASP A 3 -12.79 -15.49 -2.64
CA ASP A 3 -13.27 -14.44 -1.73
C ASP A 3 -13.80 -15.02 -0.41
N ARG A 4 -14.54 -16.14 -0.47
CA ARG A 4 -15.09 -16.78 0.73
C ARG A 4 -14.01 -17.32 1.67
N GLU A 5 -12.95 -17.89 1.10
CA GLU A 5 -11.80 -18.38 1.87
C GLU A 5 -11.06 -17.19 2.50
N LEU A 6 -10.82 -16.12 1.73
CA LEU A 6 -10.23 -14.87 2.23
C LEU A 6 -11.00 -14.33 3.44
N TYR A 7 -12.32 -14.18 3.31
CA TYR A 7 -13.15 -13.64 4.40
C TYR A 7 -13.15 -14.53 5.64
N LYS A 8 -13.06 -15.85 5.46
CA LYS A 8 -12.97 -16.78 6.59
C LYS A 8 -11.67 -16.58 7.35
N ASP A 9 -10.54 -16.51 6.63
CA ASP A 9 -9.22 -16.36 7.22
C ASP A 9 -9.06 -14.99 7.91
N LEU A 10 -9.56 -13.92 7.28
CA LEU A 10 -9.62 -12.58 7.87
C LEU A 10 -10.36 -12.57 9.22
N TRP A 11 -11.55 -13.18 9.27
CA TRP A 11 -12.42 -13.13 10.43
C TRP A 11 -11.98 -14.06 11.58
N GLN A 12 -11.43 -15.21 11.23
CA GLN A 12 -11.09 -16.25 12.20
C GLN A 12 -9.68 -16.08 12.76
N GLU A 13 -8.74 -15.54 11.98
CA GLU A 13 -7.33 -15.46 12.35
C GLU A 13 -6.85 -14.00 12.38
N LEU A 14 -6.69 -13.37 11.22
CA LEU A 14 -5.96 -12.09 11.07
C LEU A 14 -6.51 -10.95 11.93
N PHE A 15 -7.83 -10.73 11.97
CA PHE A 15 -8.41 -9.66 12.79
C PHE A 15 -8.42 -9.93 14.28
N ARG A 16 -8.02 -11.13 14.71
CA ARG A 16 -7.92 -11.51 16.12
C ARG A 16 -6.49 -11.49 16.63
N GLU A 17 -5.51 -11.31 15.74
CA GLU A 17 -4.12 -11.14 16.15
C GLU A 17 -3.99 -9.88 17.02
N GLU A 18 -3.12 -9.96 18.02
CA GLU A 18 -2.85 -8.82 18.90
C GLU A 18 -2.17 -7.71 18.09
N ALA A 19 -2.85 -6.58 17.94
CA ALA A 19 -2.32 -5.41 17.26
C ALA A 19 -1.75 -4.40 18.27
N ILE A 20 -0.69 -3.70 17.86
CA ILE A 20 -0.15 -2.58 18.63
C ILE A 20 -1.11 -1.41 18.51
N LEU A 21 -1.60 -0.92 19.65
CA LEU A 21 -2.28 0.36 19.73
C LEU A 21 -1.24 1.47 19.59
N PHE A 22 -1.22 2.14 18.44
CA PHE A 22 -0.40 3.33 18.26
C PHE A 22 -0.93 4.48 19.13
N PRO A 23 -0.07 5.42 19.54
CA PRO A 23 -0.51 6.66 20.17
C PRO A 23 -1.55 7.37 19.28
N ASP A 24 -2.45 8.15 19.89
CA ASP A 24 -3.38 9.06 19.19
C ASP A 24 -2.61 10.25 18.55
N GLU A 25 -1.67 9.95 17.66
CA GLU A 25 -0.97 10.91 16.82
C GLU A 25 -1.31 10.64 15.35
N PRO A 26 -1.74 11.64 14.57
CA PRO A 26 -2.25 11.47 13.20
C PRO A 26 -1.27 10.86 12.19
N ASN A 27 0.01 10.77 12.55
CA ASN A 27 1.08 10.32 11.65
C ASN A 27 1.38 8.82 11.78
N TYR A 28 0.76 8.10 12.73
CA TYR A 28 0.88 6.65 12.81
C TYR A 28 -0.21 5.96 12.00
N THR A 29 0.17 4.86 11.36
CA THR A 29 -0.76 3.99 10.64
C THR A 29 -0.32 2.53 10.83
N TYR A 30 -1.30 1.63 10.91
CA TYR A 30 -1.09 0.19 10.90
C TYR A 30 -1.83 -0.39 9.70
N HIS A 31 -1.08 -1.01 8.80
CA HIS A 31 -1.62 -1.63 7.59
C HIS A 31 -1.42 -3.14 7.66
N LEU A 32 -2.51 -3.88 7.49
CA LEU A 32 -2.47 -5.31 7.22
C LEU A 32 -2.57 -5.48 5.70
N ASP A 33 -1.45 -5.82 5.07
CA ASP A 33 -1.46 -6.24 3.66
C ASP A 33 -1.60 -7.75 3.59
N VAL A 34 -2.81 -8.21 3.26
CA VAL A 34 -3.17 -9.64 3.20
C VAL A 34 -3.02 -10.19 1.78
N ILE A 35 -2.81 -9.30 0.80
CA ILE A 35 -2.74 -9.65 -0.62
C ILE A 35 -1.30 -9.49 -1.13
N GLY A 36 -0.60 -8.44 -0.70
CA GLY A 36 0.82 -8.25 -0.96
C GLY A 36 1.66 -9.10 -0.02
N SER A 37 2.53 -9.91 -0.60
CA SER A 37 3.46 -10.76 0.16
C SER A 37 4.83 -10.10 0.35
N GLY A 38 5.03 -8.91 -0.23
CA GLY A 38 6.36 -8.32 -0.38
C GLY A 38 7.24 -9.08 -1.38
N SER A 39 6.62 -9.83 -2.29
CA SER A 39 7.34 -10.58 -3.31
C SER A 39 8.02 -9.68 -4.34
N GLU A 40 8.85 -10.28 -5.19
CA GLU A 40 9.42 -9.60 -6.35
C GLU A 40 8.32 -9.12 -7.31
N GLU A 41 7.22 -9.86 -7.44
CA GLU A 41 6.07 -9.45 -8.25
C GLU A 41 5.39 -8.21 -7.65
N ASP A 42 5.18 -8.18 -6.34
CA ASP A 42 4.61 -7.02 -5.64
C ASP A 42 5.50 -5.78 -5.81
N THR A 43 6.83 -5.97 -5.69
CA THR A 43 7.83 -4.92 -5.90
C THR A 43 7.79 -4.39 -7.34
N LEU A 44 7.72 -5.29 -8.31
CA LEU A 44 7.62 -4.94 -9.73
C LEU A 44 6.34 -4.15 -10.01
N ILE A 45 5.20 -4.59 -9.49
CA ILE A 45 3.91 -3.89 -9.63
C ILE A 45 4.01 -2.48 -9.03
N TYR A 46 4.58 -2.35 -7.84
CA TYR A 46 4.76 -1.06 -7.19
C TYR A 46 5.64 -0.11 -8.02
N LEU A 47 6.82 -0.56 -8.43
CA LEU A 47 7.77 0.25 -9.22
C LEU A 47 7.24 0.60 -10.61
N LYS A 48 6.39 -0.26 -11.19
CA LYS A 48 5.79 -0.06 -12.50
C LYS A 48 4.65 0.95 -12.51
N TYR A 49 3.75 0.91 -11.52
CA TYR A 49 2.50 1.68 -11.56
C TYR A 49 2.41 2.80 -10.52
N TYR A 50 3.04 2.66 -9.36
CA TYR A 50 2.79 3.52 -8.19
C TYR A 50 3.98 4.40 -7.79
N ALA A 51 5.21 3.91 -7.94
CA ALA A 51 6.39 4.68 -7.57
C ALA A 51 6.54 5.94 -8.44
N ASP A 52 6.91 7.04 -7.79
CA ASP A 52 7.37 8.24 -8.48
C ASP A 52 8.84 8.10 -8.91
N GLU A 53 9.34 9.11 -9.64
CA GLU A 53 10.69 9.04 -10.18
C GLU A 53 11.75 9.16 -9.08
N ASP A 54 11.53 10.02 -8.09
CA ASP A 54 12.44 10.19 -6.95
C ASP A 54 12.62 8.87 -6.18
N TYR A 55 11.55 8.11 -5.97
CA TYR A 55 11.61 6.79 -5.35
C TYR A 55 12.39 5.79 -6.22
N ARG A 56 12.11 5.76 -7.54
CA ARG A 56 12.79 4.86 -8.48
C ARG A 56 14.30 5.15 -8.58
N GLU A 57 14.68 6.42 -8.59
CA GLU A 57 16.08 6.83 -8.54
C GLU A 57 16.77 6.39 -7.24
N ASN A 58 16.10 6.55 -6.10
CA ASN A 58 16.62 6.09 -4.82
C ASN A 58 16.74 4.56 -4.77
N TRP A 59 15.76 3.83 -5.31
CA TRP A 59 15.82 2.37 -5.43
C TRP A 59 17.06 1.92 -6.21
N MET A 60 17.38 2.57 -7.33
CA MET A 60 18.58 2.25 -8.12
C MET A 60 19.90 2.54 -7.40
N LYS A 61 19.92 3.39 -6.36
CA LYS A 61 21.13 3.60 -5.54
C LYS A 61 21.40 2.39 -4.64
N ASP A 62 20.33 1.84 -4.07
CA ASP A 62 20.41 0.69 -3.16
C ASP A 62 20.57 -0.63 -3.93
N TRP A 63 20.00 -0.73 -5.14
CA TRP A 63 20.12 -1.88 -6.04
C TRP A 63 20.57 -1.48 -7.46
N PRO A 64 21.85 -1.17 -7.67
CA PRO A 64 22.36 -0.66 -8.96
C PRO A 64 22.19 -1.61 -10.14
N ASP A 65 22.16 -2.92 -9.88
CA ASP A 65 22.03 -3.95 -10.91
C ASP A 65 20.56 -4.30 -11.23
N TYR A 66 19.59 -3.69 -10.53
CA TYR A 66 18.17 -3.95 -10.75
C TYR A 66 17.72 -3.40 -12.11
N ILE A 67 17.01 -4.20 -12.89
CA ILE A 67 16.46 -3.75 -14.17
C ILE A 67 15.13 -3.06 -13.89
N MET A 68 15.17 -1.73 -13.81
CA MET A 68 14.00 -0.91 -13.52
C MET A 68 12.92 -1.09 -14.62
N PRO A 69 11.68 -1.50 -14.28
CA PRO A 69 10.61 -1.63 -15.27
C PRO A 69 10.20 -0.28 -15.85
N GLU A 70 9.74 -0.28 -17.10
CA GLU A 70 9.09 0.90 -17.69
C GLU A 70 7.83 1.27 -16.89
N ARG A 71 7.59 2.57 -16.74
CA ARG A 71 6.43 3.07 -16.03
C ARG A 71 5.18 2.90 -16.90
N GLU A 72 4.10 2.43 -16.29
CA GLU A 72 2.80 2.35 -16.93
C GLU A 72 1.73 3.09 -16.12
N PRO A 73 0.72 3.68 -16.79
CA PRO A 73 -0.41 4.26 -16.09
C PRO A 73 -1.19 3.18 -15.34
N LEU A 74 -1.81 3.57 -14.22
CA LEU A 74 -2.66 2.67 -13.46
C LEU A 74 -3.79 2.13 -14.35
N PRO A 75 -4.08 0.82 -14.30
CA PRO A 75 -5.16 0.23 -15.09
C PRO A 75 -6.54 0.76 -14.67
N TYR A 76 -6.67 1.28 -13.45
CA TYR A 76 -7.89 1.84 -12.90
C TYR A 76 -7.62 3.16 -12.19
N ASP A 77 -8.46 4.16 -12.44
CA ASP A 77 -8.41 5.48 -11.79
C ASP A 77 -9.13 5.46 -10.44
N ARG A 78 -8.70 4.55 -9.54
CA ARG A 78 -9.26 4.42 -8.19
C ARG A 78 -8.96 5.66 -7.34
N ASP A 79 -7.72 6.13 -7.43
CA ASP A 79 -7.14 7.06 -6.46
C ASP A 79 -7.74 8.47 -6.56
N ARG A 80 -8.32 8.86 -7.71
CA ARG A 80 -9.06 10.13 -7.82
C ARG A 80 -10.30 10.20 -6.91
N HIS A 81 -10.86 9.04 -6.56
CA HIS A 81 -12.06 8.92 -5.74
C HIS A 81 -11.72 8.77 -4.26
N MET A 82 -10.45 8.55 -3.93
CA MET A 82 -9.98 8.43 -2.56
C MET A 82 -9.93 9.82 -1.91
N PRO A 83 -10.32 9.94 -0.62
CA PRO A 83 -10.14 11.17 0.13
C PRO A 83 -8.68 11.60 0.09
N GLN A 84 -8.44 12.85 -0.30
CA GLN A 84 -7.09 13.39 -0.31
C GLN A 84 -6.74 13.90 1.09
N ARG A 85 -5.47 13.79 1.50
CA ARG A 85 -5.01 14.24 2.82
C ARG A 85 -5.47 15.67 3.16
N HIS A 86 -5.34 16.59 2.20
CA HIS A 86 -5.75 17.99 2.35
C HIS A 86 -7.28 18.20 2.44
N GLN A 87 -8.07 17.21 2.04
CA GLN A 87 -9.54 17.24 2.16
C GLN A 87 -9.98 16.67 3.51
N ALA A 88 -9.35 15.58 3.96
CA ALA A 88 -9.63 14.95 5.26
C ALA A 88 -9.41 15.89 6.46
N GLU A 89 -8.43 16.79 6.38
CA GLU A 89 -8.17 17.81 7.42
C GLU A 89 -9.34 18.81 7.58
N ASN A 90 -10.11 19.08 6.52
CA ASN A 90 -11.26 19.99 6.60
C ASN A 90 -12.54 19.30 7.12
N ASP A 91 -12.69 18.00 6.86
CA ASP A 91 -13.85 17.21 7.32
C ASP A 91 -13.70 16.73 8.77
N SER A 92 -12.49 16.75 9.33
CA SER A 92 -12.22 16.39 10.74
C SER A 92 -12.45 17.54 11.74
N VAL A 93 -12.80 18.74 11.24
CA VAL A 93 -13.03 19.96 12.06
C VAL A 93 -14.53 20.33 12.15
N MET A 94 -15.42 19.48 11.62
CA MET A 94 -16.88 19.60 11.73
C MET A 94 -17.46 18.47 12.59
#